data_AF-A0A9X3YGS0-F1
#
_entry.id   AF-A0A9X3YGS0-F1
#
_cell.length_a   1.000
_cell.length_b   1.000
_cell.length_c   1.000
_cell.angle_alpha   90.00
_cell.angle_beta   90.00
_cell.angle_gamma   90.00
#
_symmetry.space_group_name_H-M   'P 1'
#
loop_
_entity.id
_entity.type
_entity.pdbx_description
1 polymer ?
#
loop_
_entity_poly.entity_id
_entity_poly.type
_entity_poly.pdbx_seq_one_letter_code
_entity_poly.pdbx_strand_id
1 'polypeptide(L)'
;YDQRGCPSFVLTGPLGNLRIQLNLLGRHNVANALAAAAAAHALGVDADAVVAGLQQLQPVKGRAVALMLGNGVRLIDDSYNANPASICAAIDVLTSFAGRTILVLGDMGELGEWAEQGHREVGAYAVGKVDTLYAVGPLMA
;
A
#
# COMPACT_ATOMS: atom_id res chain seq x y z
N TYR A 1 5.18 -9.08 -9.35
CA TYR A 1 3.80 -8.76 -8.96
C TYR A 1 2.86 -9.68 -9.73
N ASP A 2 1.72 -10.05 -9.14
CA ASP A 2 0.66 -10.77 -9.86
C ASP A 2 -0.21 -9.82 -10.70
N GLN A 3 -1.26 -10.33 -11.36
CA GLN A 3 -2.17 -9.50 -12.19
C GLN A 3 -2.97 -8.46 -11.39
N ARG A 4 -3.07 -8.63 -10.06
CA ARG A 4 -3.73 -7.68 -9.16
C ARG A 4 -2.78 -6.56 -8.74
N GLY A 5 -1.47 -6.72 -8.94
CA GLY A 5 -0.44 -5.80 -8.47
C GLY A 5 0.12 -6.19 -7.09
N CYS A 6 -0.16 -7.41 -6.60
CA CYS A 6 0.35 -7.88 -5.31
C CYS A 6 1.76 -8.46 -5.47
N PRO A 7 2.71 -8.16 -4.56
CA PRO A 7 4.10 -8.57 -4.67
C PRO A 7 4.26 -10.08 -4.44
N SER A 8 5.18 -10.66 -5.21
CA SER A 8 5.75 -11.99 -4.95
C SER A 8 7.26 -11.83 -4.80
N PHE A 9 7.82 -12.48 -3.79
CA PHE A 9 9.23 -12.38 -3.46
C PHE A 9 9.74 -13.65 -2.77
N VAL A 10 11.06 -13.78 -2.68
CA VAL A 10 11.71 -14.80 -1.86
C VAL A 10 12.17 -14.11 -0.58
N LEU A 11 11.66 -14.55 0.56
CA LEU A 11 12.15 -14.20 1.88
C LEU A 11 13.36 -15.07 2.18
N THR A 12 14.50 -14.44 2.46
CA THR A 12 15.75 -15.12 2.83
C THR A 12 16.09 -14.77 4.28
N GLY A 13 16.35 -15.79 5.11
CA GLY A 13 16.73 -15.58 6.50
C GLY A 13 16.97 -16.88 7.28
N PRO A 14 16.94 -16.84 8.62
CA PRO A 14 17.15 -18.01 9.47
C PRO A 14 16.15 -19.17 9.25
N LEU A 15 14.96 -18.86 8.73
CA LEU A 15 13.96 -19.85 8.31
C LEU A 15 14.24 -20.48 6.94
N GLY A 16 15.36 -20.13 6.29
CA GLY A 16 15.71 -20.55 4.93
C GLY A 16 15.20 -19.58 3.86
N ASN A 17 14.96 -20.11 2.66
CA ASN A 17 14.44 -19.37 1.52
C ASN A 17 12.97 -19.73 1.29
N LEU A 18 12.06 -18.79 1.58
CA LEU A 18 10.62 -19.00 1.53
C LEU A 18 10.03 -18.17 0.39
N ARG A 19 9.28 -18.80 -0.52
CA ARG A 19 8.55 -18.07 -1.56
C ARG A 19 7.24 -17.55 -1.00
N ILE A 20 7.04 -16.24 -1.08
CA ILE A 20 5.85 -15.55 -0.56
C ILE A 20 5.09 -14.89 -1.71
N GLN A 21 3.77 -15.08 -1.73
CA GLN A 21 2.81 -14.30 -2.51
C GLN A 21 1.87 -13.58 -1.55
N LEU A 22 1.95 -12.25 -1.48
CA LEU A 22 1.00 -11.48 -0.66
C LEU A 22 -0.32 -11.26 -1.42
N ASN A 23 -1.39 -10.98 -0.68
CA ASN A 23 -2.63 -10.42 -1.25
C ASN A 23 -2.79 -8.91 -0.94
N LEU A 24 -1.72 -8.26 -0.50
CA LEU A 24 -1.68 -6.83 -0.22
C LEU A 24 -0.92 -6.08 -1.31
N LEU A 25 -1.39 -4.90 -1.69
CA LEU A 25 -0.67 -4.05 -2.64
C LEU A 25 0.55 -3.38 -2.01
N GLY A 26 1.51 -3.00 -2.85
CA GLY A 26 2.59 -2.10 -2.48
C GLY A 26 3.84 -2.77 -1.91
N ARG A 27 4.98 -2.19 -2.28
CA ARG A 27 6.30 -2.66 -1.85
C ARG A 27 6.51 -2.52 -0.33
N HIS A 28 5.89 -1.53 0.30
CA HIS A 28 5.97 -1.35 1.75
C HIS A 28 5.42 -2.57 2.52
N ASN A 29 4.43 -3.29 1.95
CA ASN A 29 3.93 -4.52 2.57
C ASN A 29 4.90 -5.69 2.51
N VAL A 30 5.92 -5.66 1.63
CA VAL A 30 7.05 -6.60 1.70
C VAL A 30 7.84 -6.36 2.99
N ALA A 31 8.14 -5.10 3.33
CA ALA A 31 8.83 -4.78 4.58
C ALA A 31 8.01 -5.19 5.81
N ASN A 32 6.69 -4.93 5.80
CA ASN A 32 5.78 -5.38 6.86
C ASN A 32 5.78 -6.92 7.00
N ALA A 33 5.76 -7.65 5.88
CA ALA A 33 5.81 -9.11 5.88
C ALA A 33 7.14 -9.64 6.45
N LEU A 34 8.26 -9.01 6.12
CA LEU A 34 9.57 -9.35 6.69
C LEU A 34 9.61 -9.10 8.20
N ALA A 35 9.08 -7.97 8.67
CA ALA A 35 9.00 -7.66 10.10
C ALA A 35 8.11 -8.67 10.85
N ALA A 36 6.96 -9.03 10.28
CA ALA A 36 6.06 -10.04 10.84
C ALA A 36 6.73 -11.43 10.88
N ALA A 37 7.42 -11.83 9.81
CA ALA A 37 8.15 -13.10 9.76
C ALA A 37 9.29 -13.16 10.78
N ALA A 38 10.04 -12.07 10.95
CA ALA A 38 11.10 -11.98 11.95
C ALA A 38 10.55 -12.11 13.38
N ALA A 39 9.45 -11.42 13.69
CA ALA A 39 8.78 -11.53 14.98
C ALA A 39 8.22 -12.94 15.23
N ALA A 40 7.58 -13.54 14.23
CA ALA A 40 7.05 -14.90 14.32
C ALA A 40 8.18 -15.93 14.54
N HIS A 41 9.30 -15.79 13.83
CA HIS A 41 10.48 -16.63 14.03
C HIS A 41 11.03 -16.51 15.46
N ALA A 42 11.14 -15.29 15.99
CA ALA A 42 11.60 -15.06 17.36
C ALA A 42 10.68 -15.70 18.42
N LEU A 43 9.40 -15.91 18.10
CA LEU A 43 8.43 -16.60 18.94
C LEU A 43 8.38 -18.12 18.70
N GLY A 44 9.25 -18.66 17.84
CA GLY A 44 9.32 -20.09 17.55
C GLY A 44 8.24 -20.60 16.61
N VAL A 45 7.62 -19.73 15.80
CA VAL A 45 6.65 -20.14 14.77
C VAL A 45 7.40 -20.78 13.60
N ASP A 46 6.95 -21.97 13.20
CA ASP A 46 7.53 -22.72 12.09
C ASP A 46 7.42 -21.98 10.75
N ALA A 47 8.38 -22.22 9.85
CA ALA A 47 8.46 -21.57 8.54
C ALA A 47 7.17 -21.72 7.73
N ASP A 48 6.59 -22.93 7.70
CA ASP A 48 5.37 -23.21 6.94
C ASP A 48 4.17 -22.42 7.47
N ALA A 49 4.09 -22.21 8.79
CA ALA A 49 3.04 -21.39 9.39
C ALA A 49 3.21 -19.91 9.07
N VAL A 50 4.45 -19.40 9.04
CA VAL A 50 4.75 -18.03 8.58
C VAL A 50 4.34 -17.84 7.12
N VAL A 51 4.71 -18.77 6.24
CA VAL A 51 4.30 -18.74 4.82
C VAL A 51 2.79 -18.76 4.69
N ALA A 52 2.11 -19.69 5.36
CA ALA A 52 0.67 -19.82 5.31
C ALA A 52 -0.03 -18.54 5.79
N GLY A 53 0.38 -17.98 6.93
CA GLY A 53 -0.19 -16.75 7.48
C GLY A 53 -0.05 -15.55 6.55
N LEU A 54 1.15 -15.34 6.00
CA LEU A 54 1.41 -14.24 5.06
C LEU A 54 0.62 -14.37 3.76
N GLN A 55 0.46 -15.59 3.24
CA GLN A 55 -0.25 -15.82 1.98
C GLN A 55 -1.79 -15.87 2.13
N GLN A 56 -2.30 -16.10 3.34
CA GLN A 56 -3.75 -16.08 3.63
C GLN A 56 -4.27 -14.69 3.97
N LEU A 57 -3.40 -13.79 4.47
CA LEU A 57 -3.76 -12.42 4.81
C LEU A 57 -4.48 -11.73 3.64
N GLN A 58 -5.64 -11.14 3.94
CA GLN A 58 -6.43 -10.34 3.02
C GLN A 58 -6.36 -8.85 3.41
N PRO A 59 -6.52 -7.93 2.44
CA PRO A 59 -6.60 -6.52 2.74
C PRO A 59 -7.83 -6.22 3.60
N VAL A 60 -7.67 -5.30 4.55
CA VAL A 60 -8.78 -4.79 5.35
C VAL A 60 -9.54 -3.77 4.51
N LYS A 61 -10.86 -3.68 4.71
CA LYS A 61 -11.69 -2.66 4.06
C LYS A 61 -11.07 -1.26 4.19
N GLY A 62 -10.96 -0.53 3.08
CA GLY A 62 -10.34 0.79 3.05
C GLY A 62 -8.82 0.82 3.17
N ARG A 63 -8.13 -0.33 3.06
CA ARG A 63 -6.65 -0.42 3.07
C ARG A 63 -6.13 -1.07 1.80
N ALA A 64 -5.92 -0.25 0.78
CA ALA A 64 -5.44 -0.62 -0.56
C ALA A 64 -6.17 -1.83 -1.19
N VAL A 65 -7.50 -1.87 -1.08
CA VAL A 65 -8.34 -2.93 -1.67
C VAL A 65 -8.48 -2.69 -3.18
N ALA A 66 -7.92 -3.57 -3.99
CA ALA A 66 -8.07 -3.52 -5.45
C ALA A 66 -9.42 -4.11 -5.90
N LEU A 67 -10.21 -3.31 -6.62
CA LEU A 67 -11.49 -3.70 -7.20
C LEU A 67 -11.47 -3.46 -8.71
N MET A 68 -12.07 -4.38 -9.48
CA MET A 68 -12.31 -4.18 -10.90
C MET A 68 -13.78 -3.78 -11.09
N LEU A 69 -14.01 -2.57 -11.60
CA LEU A 69 -15.35 -2.07 -11.91
C LEU A 69 -15.84 -2.65 -13.24
N GLY A 70 -17.16 -2.71 -13.44
CA GLY A 70 -17.77 -3.34 -14.62
C GLY A 70 -17.42 -2.69 -15.96
N ASN A 71 -16.88 -1.48 -15.95
CA ASN A 71 -16.40 -0.75 -17.13
C ASN A 71 -14.88 -0.87 -17.36
N GLY A 72 -14.20 -1.79 -16.66
CA GLY A 72 -12.76 -2.04 -16.82
C GLY A 72 -11.85 -1.08 -16.05
N VAL A 73 -12.41 -0.19 -15.22
CA VAL A 73 -11.63 0.66 -14.32
C VAL A 73 -11.17 -0.14 -13.10
N ARG A 74 -9.88 -0.04 -12.77
CA ARG A 74 -9.34 -0.51 -11.50
C ARG A 74 -9.50 0.59 -10.45
N LEU A 75 -10.26 0.30 -9.39
CA LEU A 75 -10.37 1.14 -8.20
C LEU A 75 -9.47 0.58 -7.11
N ILE A 76 -8.72 1.44 -6.43
CA ILE A 76 -7.96 1.10 -5.23
C ILE A 76 -8.61 1.84 -4.08
N ASP A 77 -9.33 1.10 -3.23
CA ASP A 77 -9.95 1.66 -2.02
C ASP A 77 -8.92 1.67 -0.88
N ASP A 78 -8.35 2.84 -0.64
CA ASP A 78 -7.43 3.15 0.47
C ASP A 78 -7.99 4.26 1.37
N SER A 79 -9.31 4.27 1.59
CA SER A 79 -10.03 5.38 2.21
C SER A 79 -10.07 5.36 3.75
N TYR A 80 -9.42 4.40 4.42
CA TYR A 80 -9.59 4.23 5.88
C TYR A 80 -8.91 5.33 6.69
N ASN A 81 -7.64 5.62 6.40
CA ASN A 81 -6.85 6.64 7.09
C ASN A 81 -5.71 7.12 6.16
N ALA A 82 -5.27 8.36 6.35
CA ALA A 82 -4.21 8.94 5.55
C ALA A 82 -3.25 9.77 6.40
N ASN A 83 -1.96 9.57 6.14
CA ASN A 83 -0.84 10.38 6.58
C ASN A 83 0.15 10.54 5.41
N PRO A 84 1.12 11.48 5.49
CA PRO A 84 2.00 11.77 4.35
C PRO A 84 2.73 10.53 3.81
N ALA A 85 3.31 9.72 4.69
CA ALA A 85 4.03 8.51 4.29
C ALA A 85 3.11 7.48 3.61
N SER A 86 1.90 7.28 4.12
CA SER A 86 0.93 6.35 3.53
C SER A 86 0.42 6.83 2.16
N ILE A 87 0.18 8.13 1.96
CA ILE A 87 -0.24 8.63 0.65
C ILE A 87 0.89 8.49 -0.37
N CYS A 88 2.14 8.81 -0.01
CA CYS A 88 3.28 8.59 -0.89
C CYS A 88 3.39 7.12 -1.31
N ALA A 89 3.17 6.19 -0.38
CA ALA A 89 3.12 4.76 -0.68
C ALA A 89 1.92 4.38 -1.59
N ALA A 90 0.76 5.01 -1.41
CA ALA A 90 -0.41 4.82 -2.27
C ALA A 90 -0.18 5.35 -3.69
N ILE A 91 0.53 6.47 -3.84
CA ILE A 91 0.96 7.01 -5.14
C ILE A 91 1.91 6.03 -5.84
N ASP A 92 2.89 5.48 -5.14
CA ASP A 92 3.80 4.47 -5.71
C ASP A 92 3.05 3.20 -6.13
N VAL A 93 2.02 2.79 -5.38
CA VAL A 93 1.13 1.69 -5.77
C VAL A 93 0.35 2.04 -7.04
N LEU A 94 -0.32 3.19 -7.06
CA LEU A 94 -1.15 3.63 -8.19
C LEU A 94 -0.34 3.70 -9.49
N THR A 95 0.87 4.26 -9.41
CA THR A 95 1.77 4.46 -10.55
C THR A 95 2.52 3.21 -10.99
N SER A 96 2.46 2.13 -10.21
CA SER A 96 2.96 0.81 -10.64
C SER A 96 2.05 0.15 -11.68
N PHE A 97 0.82 0.63 -11.84
CA PHE A 97 -0.12 0.14 -12.84
C PHE A 97 0.01 0.89 -14.17
N ALA A 98 -0.08 0.16 -15.28
CA ALA A 98 -0.16 0.76 -16.61
C ALA A 98 -1.54 1.39 -16.87
N GLY A 99 -1.56 2.40 -17.74
CA GLY A 99 -2.76 3.13 -18.12
C GLY A 99 -2.84 4.51 -17.47
N ARG A 100 -3.99 5.17 -17.62
CA ARG A 100 -4.23 6.47 -17.01
C ARG A 100 -4.45 6.32 -15.50
N THR A 101 -3.72 7.10 -14.73
CA THR A 101 -3.75 7.13 -13.27
C THR A 101 -4.49 8.36 -12.77
N ILE A 102 -5.46 8.15 -11.88
CA ILE A 102 -6.23 9.22 -11.24
C ILE A 102 -6.12 9.05 -9.74
N LEU A 103 -5.53 10.04 -9.07
CA LEU A 103 -5.42 10.10 -7.62
C LEU A 103 -6.57 10.96 -7.08
N VAL A 104 -7.30 10.45 -6.08
CA VAL A 104 -8.40 11.17 -5.44
C VAL A 104 -8.09 11.26 -3.95
N LEU A 105 -7.90 12.48 -3.43
CA LEU A 105 -7.49 12.72 -2.04
C LEU A 105 -8.51 13.58 -1.29
N GLY A 106 -8.70 13.23 -0.02
CA GLY A 106 -9.27 14.12 1.00
C GLY A 106 -8.17 14.67 1.92
N ASP A 107 -8.54 15.60 2.80
CA ASP A 107 -7.65 16.10 3.85
C ASP A 107 -7.13 14.97 4.75
N MET A 108 -5.85 15.04 5.12
CA MET A 108 -5.27 14.21 6.16
C MET A 108 -5.60 14.78 7.54
N GLY A 109 -6.15 13.94 8.43
CA GLY A 109 -6.49 14.31 9.80
C GLY A 109 -5.33 14.15 10.79
N GLU A 110 -5.45 14.72 11.99
CA GLU A 110 -4.54 14.50 13.14
C GLU A 110 -3.07 14.93 12.96
N LEU A 111 -2.75 15.78 11.97
CA LEU A 111 -1.37 16.28 11.75
C LEU A 111 -0.97 17.45 12.68
N GLY A 112 -1.92 18.11 13.34
CA GLY A 112 -1.65 19.28 14.18
C GLY A 112 -0.96 20.42 13.40
N GLU A 113 0.13 20.96 13.95
CA GLU A 113 0.91 22.04 13.33
C GLU A 113 1.56 21.66 11.98
N TRP A 114 1.70 20.35 11.70
CA TRP A 114 2.29 19.83 10.47
C TRP A 114 1.28 19.70 9.32
N ALA A 115 0.01 20.08 9.55
CA ALA A 115 -1.06 19.83 8.59
C ALA A 115 -0.77 20.43 7.21
N GLU A 116 -0.49 21.73 7.13
CA GLU A 116 -0.19 22.38 5.84
C GLU A 116 1.04 21.78 5.16
N GLN A 117 2.11 21.56 5.91
CA GLN A 117 3.35 21.01 5.36
C GLN A 117 3.12 19.61 4.80
N GLY A 118 2.44 18.73 5.54
CA GLY A 118 2.17 17.37 5.08
C GLY A 118 1.34 17.34 3.80
N HIS A 119 0.34 18.21 3.67
CA HIS A 119 -0.47 18.31 2.45
C HIS A 119 0.35 18.80 1.25
N ARG A 120 1.20 19.81 1.43
CA ARG A 120 2.10 20.32 0.39
C ARG A 120 3.11 19.27 -0.06
N GLU A 121 3.69 18.52 0.87
CA GLU A 121 4.66 17.46 0.58
C GLU A 121 4.04 16.35 -0.27
N VAL A 122 2.83 15.91 0.06
CA VAL A 122 2.08 14.92 -0.72
C VAL A 122 1.76 15.45 -2.11
N GLY A 123 1.29 16.69 -2.22
CA GLY A 123 1.02 17.33 -3.51
C GLY A 123 2.28 17.38 -4.38
N ALA A 124 3.40 17.83 -3.84
CA ALA A 124 4.68 17.88 -4.52
C ALA A 124 5.16 16.49 -4.97
N TYR A 125 4.95 15.46 -4.14
CA TYR A 125 5.31 14.09 -4.47
C TYR A 125 4.50 13.50 -5.63
N ALA A 126 3.24 13.93 -5.79
CA ALA A 126 2.35 13.48 -6.84
C ALA A 126 2.66 14.11 -8.22
N VAL A 127 3.32 15.28 -8.24
CA VAL A 127 3.65 16.00 -9.49
C VAL A 127 4.49 15.13 -10.41
N GLY A 128 4.03 14.97 -11.66
CA GLY A 128 4.70 14.18 -12.69
C GLY A 128 4.66 12.67 -12.49
N LYS A 129 4.01 12.19 -11.42
CA LYS A 129 3.81 10.76 -11.15
C LYS A 129 2.43 10.26 -11.58
N VAL A 130 1.39 11.06 -11.35
CA VAL A 130 0.01 10.72 -11.70
C VAL A 130 -0.50 11.63 -12.82
N ASP A 131 -1.41 11.12 -13.66
CA ASP A 131 -1.96 11.89 -14.79
C ASP A 131 -2.98 12.94 -14.33
N THR A 132 -3.67 12.68 -13.23
CA THR A 132 -4.72 13.58 -12.71
C THR A 132 -4.82 13.43 -11.18
N LEU A 133 -4.94 14.56 -10.48
CA LEU A 133 -5.22 14.61 -9.05
C LEU A 133 -6.52 15.38 -8.84
N TYR A 134 -7.49 14.73 -8.17
CA TYR A 134 -8.66 15.39 -7.61
C TYR A 134 -8.52 15.48 -6.09
N ALA A 135 -8.79 16.66 -5.56
CA ALA A 135 -8.67 16.98 -4.16
C ALA A 135 -10.01 17.49 -3.61
N VAL A 136 -10.31 17.15 -2.36
CA VAL A 136 -11.44 17.70 -1.61
C VAL A 136 -11.04 17.97 -0.17
N GLY A 137 -11.43 19.13 0.35
CA GLY A 137 -11.09 19.57 1.70
C GLY A 137 -10.21 20.83 1.69
N PRO A 138 -10.28 21.68 2.73
CA PRO A 138 -9.61 22.97 2.77
C PRO A 138 -8.08 22.91 2.73
N LEU A 139 -7.47 21.78 3.10
CA LEU A 139 -6.00 21.65 3.10
C LEU A 139 -5.47 20.97 1.84
N MET A 140 -6.29 20.18 1.15
CA MET A 140 -5.94 19.56 -0.14
C MET A 140 -6.31 20.42 -1.37
N ALA A 141 -7.26 21.35 -1.23
CA ALA A 141 -7.79 22.19 -2.32
C ALA A 141 -6.95 23.44 -2.64
#